data_AF-A0A957X300-F1
#
_entry.id   AF-A0A957X300-F1
#
_cell.length_a   1.000
_cell.length_b   1.000
_cell.length_c   1.000
_cell.angle_alpha   90.00
_cell.angle_beta   90.00
_cell.angle_gamma   90.00
#
_symmetry.space_group_name_H-M   'P 1'
#
loop_
_entity.id
_entity.type
_entity.pdbx_description
1 polymer ?
#
loop_
_entity_poly.entity_id
_entity_poly.type
_entity_poly.pdbx_seq_one_letter_code
_entity_poly.pdbx_strand_id
1 'polypeptide(L)'
;WVHEVFNTNEGANWLSWDESANAPLGPDGKSFNQLTEEAQRSEDPAERQALYRAAEKILTDDAAGFAPLYYLVSSVVTKPYLQRTYPSISGNEWYTWVLDWGAKQEALGRK
;
A
#
# COMPACT_ATOMS: atom_id res chain seq x y z
N TRP A 1 -0.88 5.41 0.31
CA TRP A 1 -1.27 4.61 1.49
C TRP A 1 -1.27 5.45 2.77
N VAL A 2 -0.15 5.79 3.42
CA VAL A 2 -0.21 6.38 4.80
C VAL A 2 -0.99 7.69 4.78
N HIS A 3 -0.65 8.58 3.85
CA HIS A 3 -1.39 9.82 3.64
C HIS A 3 -2.87 9.53 3.28
N GLU A 4 -3.10 8.82 2.17
CA GLU A 4 -4.45 8.57 1.62
C GLU A 4 -5.41 7.83 2.57
N VAL A 5 -4.90 7.03 3.51
CA VAL A 5 -5.72 6.20 4.41
C VAL A 5 -5.80 6.81 5.80
N PHE A 6 -4.67 7.29 6.33
CA PHE A 6 -4.55 7.61 7.75
C PHE A 6 -4.34 9.10 8.04
N ASN A 7 -4.01 9.94 7.05
CA ASN A 7 -4.01 11.40 7.28
C ASN A 7 -5.41 11.81 7.75
N THR A 8 -5.48 12.60 8.81
CA THR A 8 -6.78 12.87 9.43
C THR A 8 -7.54 14.02 8.78
N ASN A 9 -6.85 14.85 7.99
CA ASN A 9 -7.45 15.92 7.20
C ASN A 9 -7.92 15.43 5.81
N GLU A 10 -7.14 14.55 5.16
CA GLU A 10 -7.30 14.18 3.74
C GLU A 10 -7.51 12.68 3.51
N GLY A 11 -7.32 11.84 4.54
CA GLY A 11 -7.38 10.39 4.43
C GLY A 11 -8.80 9.80 4.54
N ALA A 12 -8.91 8.54 4.14
CA ALA A 12 -10.19 7.83 4.10
C ALA A 12 -10.68 7.27 5.45
N ASN A 13 -9.79 7.13 6.44
CA ASN A 13 -10.12 6.50 7.72
C ASN A 13 -10.13 7.53 8.87
N TRP A 14 -11.13 7.45 9.74
CA TRP A 14 -11.20 8.30 10.91
C TRP A 14 -10.42 7.69 12.07
N LEU A 15 -9.28 8.30 12.39
CA LEU A 15 -8.48 7.93 13.53
C LEU A 15 -9.01 8.61 14.81
N SER A 16 -9.12 7.85 15.90
CA SER A 16 -9.65 8.33 17.19
C SER A 16 -8.80 9.42 17.86
N TRP A 17 -7.60 9.69 17.36
CA TRP A 17 -6.64 10.68 17.86
C TRP A 17 -6.47 11.87 16.91
N ASP A 18 -7.45 12.12 16.03
CA ASP A 18 -7.45 13.25 15.08
C ASP A 18 -7.10 14.61 15.72
N GLU A 19 -7.67 14.89 16.89
CA GLU A 19 -7.39 16.13 17.64
C GLU A 19 -5.90 16.32 17.98
N SER A 20 -5.15 15.22 18.14
CA SER A 20 -3.72 15.25 18.44
C SER A 20 -2.83 14.89 17.24
N ALA A 21 -3.39 14.46 16.10
CA ALA A 21 -2.63 14.12 14.90
C ALA A 21 -1.88 15.32 14.29
N ASN A 22 -2.36 16.55 14.56
CA ASN A 22 -1.70 17.80 14.21
C ASN A 22 -0.74 18.33 15.29
N ALA A 23 -0.67 17.69 16.46
CA ALA A 23 0.32 18.03 17.48
C ALA A 23 1.73 17.57 17.05
N PRO A 24 2.79 18.29 17.44
CA PRO A 24 4.16 17.93 17.10
C PRO A 24 4.56 16.66 17.86
N LEU A 25 4.58 15.54 17.15
CA LEU A 25 4.89 14.21 17.70
C LEU A 25 6.13 13.57 17.06
N GLY A 26 6.60 14.12 15.93
CA GLY A 26 7.79 13.68 15.24
C GLY A 26 9.09 14.23 15.85
N PRO A 27 10.25 13.61 15.54
CA PRO A 27 11.55 13.97 16.11
C PRO A 27 11.99 15.42 15.80
N ASP A 28 11.52 15.98 14.68
CA ASP A 28 11.83 17.35 14.26
C ASP A 28 10.71 18.35 14.64
N GLY A 29 9.79 17.96 15.53
CA GLY A 29 8.63 18.78 15.90
C GLY A 29 7.54 18.84 14.82
N LYS A 30 7.59 17.96 13.82
CA LYS A 30 6.53 17.82 12.80
C LYS A 30 5.39 16.95 13.32
N SER A 31 4.17 17.27 12.93
CA SER A 31 3.01 16.44 13.22
C SER A 31 2.91 15.24 12.27
N PHE A 32 2.04 14.28 12.61
CA PHE A 32 1.78 13.14 11.73
C PHE A 32 1.23 13.60 10.36
N ASN A 33 0.23 14.48 10.35
CA ASN A 33 -0.35 14.99 9.10
C ASN A 33 0.69 15.72 8.24
N GLN A 34 1.49 16.60 8.84
CA GLN A 34 2.56 17.31 8.14
C GLN A 34 3.55 16.35 7.47
N LEU A 35 4.00 15.33 8.19
CA LEU A 35 4.92 14.32 7.63
C LEU A 35 4.30 13.60 6.43
N THR A 36 3.03 13.22 6.50
CA THR A 36 2.35 12.52 5.40
C THR A 36 2.10 13.42 4.18
N GLU A 37 1.76 14.70 4.39
CA GLU A 37 1.56 15.68 3.31
C GLU A 37 2.87 16.03 2.60
N GLU A 38 3.94 16.26 3.36
CA GLU A 38 5.27 16.48 2.79
C GLU A 38 5.76 15.25 2.01
N ALA A 39 5.56 14.04 2.57
CA ALA A 39 5.95 12.81 1.90
C ALA A 39 5.23 12.61 0.56
N GLN A 40 3.94 12.96 0.48
CA GLN A 40 3.19 12.88 -0.77
C GLN A 40 3.70 13.86 -1.84
N ARG A 41 4.19 15.04 -1.42
CA ARG A 41 4.70 16.09 -2.31
C ARG A 41 6.17 15.93 -2.68
N SER A 42 6.95 15.20 -1.88
CA SER A 42 8.38 15.00 -2.13
C SER A 42 8.62 14.19 -3.41
N GLU A 43 9.42 14.75 -4.31
CA GLU A 43 9.85 14.10 -5.56
C GLU A 43 11.00 13.10 -5.32
N ASP A 44 11.89 13.38 -4.36
CA ASP A 44 13.02 12.51 -4.01
C ASP A 44 12.53 11.23 -3.30
N PRO A 45 12.76 10.03 -3.87
CA PRO A 45 12.38 8.78 -3.25
C PRO A 45 13.00 8.55 -1.86
N ALA A 46 14.24 9.00 -1.63
CA ALA A 46 14.92 8.80 -0.35
C ALA A 46 14.30 9.67 0.75
N GLU A 47 14.05 10.94 0.44
CA GLU A 47 13.34 11.87 1.33
C GLU A 47 11.92 11.37 1.64
N ARG A 48 11.15 11.03 0.60
CA ARG A 48 9.79 10.48 0.76
C ARG A 48 9.75 9.24 1.63
N GLN A 49 10.72 8.33 1.47
CA GLN A 49 10.84 7.14 2.31
C GLN A 49 11.13 7.50 3.78
N ALA A 50 12.01 8.48 4.03
CA ALA A 50 12.34 8.92 5.38
C ALA A 50 11.13 9.59 6.07
N LEU A 51 10.40 10.45 5.36
CA LEU A 51 9.19 11.11 5.86
C LEU A 51 8.10 10.10 6.20
N TYR A 52 7.80 9.15 5.30
CA TYR A 52 6.82 8.09 5.60
C TYR A 52 7.27 7.17 6.73
N ARG A 53 8.57 6.89 6.87
CA ARG A 53 9.08 6.12 8.01
C ARG A 53 8.84 6.82 9.34
N ALA A 54 9.04 8.14 9.38
CA ALA A 54 8.74 8.93 10.57
C ALA A 54 7.24 8.94 10.88
N ALA A 55 6.39 9.13 9.87
CA ALA A 55 4.94 9.08 10.02
C ALA A 55 4.45 7.72 10.53
N GLU A 56 4.95 6.63 9.95
CA GLU A 56 4.58 5.25 10.35
C GLU A 56 4.94 4.99 11.81
N LYS A 57 6.14 5.42 12.26
CA LYS A 57 6.56 5.28 13.66
C LYS A 57 5.59 5.98 14.62
N ILE A 58 5.13 7.19 14.29
CA ILE A 58 4.14 7.88 15.13
C ILE A 58 2.84 7.07 15.14
N LEU A 59 2.37 6.64 13.98
CA LEU A 59 1.11 5.91 13.83
C LEU A 59 1.11 4.57 14.57
N THR A 60 2.21 3.81 14.53
CA THR A 60 2.29 2.47 15.15
C THR A 60 2.80 2.48 16.58
N ASP A 61 3.87 3.22 16.86
CA ASP A 61 4.62 3.07 18.12
C ASP A 61 4.22 4.13 19.15
N ASP A 62 4.09 5.38 18.72
CA ASP A 62 3.90 6.51 19.66
C ASP A 62 2.42 6.75 19.96
N ALA A 63 1.56 6.73 18.94
CA ALA A 63 0.12 6.94 19.07
C ALA A 63 -0.69 5.64 19.17
N ALA A 64 -0.12 4.52 18.73
CA ALA A 64 -0.81 3.23 18.60
C ALA A 64 -2.18 3.36 17.89
N GLY A 65 -2.23 4.15 16.82
CA GLY A 65 -3.46 4.52 16.11
C GLY A 65 -4.08 3.37 15.29
N PHE A 66 -3.31 2.32 15.02
CA PHE A 66 -3.83 1.05 14.53
C PHE A 66 -2.95 -0.13 14.97
N ALA A 67 -3.52 -1.33 14.97
CA ALA A 67 -2.81 -2.56 15.28
C ALA A 67 -2.76 -3.45 14.02
N PRO A 68 -1.61 -3.53 13.31
CA PRO A 68 -1.47 -4.46 12.21
C PRO A 68 -1.56 -5.90 12.73
N LEU A 69 -2.44 -6.71 12.12
CA LEU A 69 -2.61 -8.12 12.50
C LEU A 69 -1.79 -9.04 11.59
N TYR A 70 -1.93 -8.91 10.28
CA TYR A 70 -1.23 -9.71 9.28
C TYR A 70 -1.32 -9.04 7.90
N TYR A 71 -0.39 -9.42 7.02
CA TYR A 71 -0.49 -9.12 5.59
C TYR A 71 -1.42 -10.13 4.92
N LEU A 72 -2.42 -9.64 4.20
CA LEU A 72 -3.32 -10.49 3.42
C LEU A 72 -2.56 -11.16 2.29
N VAL A 73 -2.81 -12.45 2.10
CA VAL A 73 -2.35 -13.23 0.95
C VAL A 73 -3.55 -13.62 0.11
N SER A 74 -3.39 -13.60 -1.22
CA SER A 74 -4.44 -14.04 -2.14
C SER A 74 -4.07 -15.38 -2.76
N SER A 75 -4.87 -16.40 -2.49
CA SER A 75 -4.79 -17.71 -3.16
C SER A 75 -5.58 -17.64 -4.46
N VAL A 76 -4.90 -17.81 -5.59
CA VAL A 76 -5.49 -17.65 -6.92
C VAL A 76 -5.10 -18.82 -7.81
N VAL A 77 -6.10 -19.48 -8.39
CA VAL A 77 -5.89 -20.60 -9.32
C VAL A 77 -5.81 -20.07 -10.73
N THR A 78 -4.81 -20.54 -11.48
CA THR A 78 -4.55 -20.12 -12.86
C THR A 78 -4.82 -21.27 -13.80
N LYS A 79 -5.47 -20.97 -14.93
CA LYS A 79 -5.68 -21.97 -15.99
C LYS A 79 -4.32 -22.45 -16.51
N PRO A 80 -4.17 -23.74 -16.85
CA PRO A 80 -2.87 -24.29 -17.26
C PRO A 80 -2.32 -23.66 -18.54
N TYR A 81 -3.20 -23.09 -19.38
CA TYR A 81 -2.85 -22.42 -20.63
C TYR A 81 -2.63 -20.90 -20.48
N LEU A 82 -2.55 -20.38 -19.25
CA LEU A 82 -2.31 -18.97 -18.96
C LEU A 82 -1.04 -18.80 -18.16
N GLN A 83 -0.04 -18.15 -18.74
CA GLN A 83 1.17 -17.76 -18.05
C GLN A 83 1.00 -16.33 -17.51
N ARG A 84 1.13 -16.17 -16.20
CA ARG A 84 0.97 -14.91 -15.47
C ARG A 84 2.26 -14.50 -14.77
N THR A 85 2.45 -13.20 -14.57
CA THR A 85 3.42 -12.67 -13.62
C THR A 85 2.77 -12.51 -12.23
N TYR A 86 3.63 -12.39 -11.22
CA TYR A 86 3.25 -12.13 -9.83
C TYR A 86 4.02 -10.88 -9.38
N PRO A 87 3.39 -9.69 -9.41
CA PRO A 87 4.06 -8.46 -9.02
C PRO A 87 4.45 -8.49 -7.53
N SER A 88 5.53 -7.79 -7.18
CA SER A 88 6.03 -7.69 -5.81
C SER A 88 5.15 -6.81 -4.91
N ILE A 89 4.36 -5.92 -5.51
CA ILE A 89 3.34 -5.09 -4.86
C ILE A 89 1.99 -5.48 -5.45
N SER A 90 0.96 -5.49 -4.59
CA SER A 90 -0.42 -5.93 -4.90
C SER A 90 -0.94 -5.45 -6.27
N GLY A 91 -1.84 -6.23 -6.86
CA GLY A 91 -2.49 -5.93 -8.14
C GLY A 91 -2.30 -7.03 -9.18
N ASN A 92 -2.85 -6.80 -10.37
CA ASN A 92 -2.65 -7.66 -11.53
C ASN A 92 -1.95 -6.89 -12.65
N GLU A 93 -0.87 -7.44 -13.19
CA GLU A 93 -0.20 -6.92 -14.38
C GLU A 93 -0.72 -7.62 -15.64
N TRP A 94 -2.01 -7.51 -15.95
CA TRP A 94 -2.64 -8.28 -17.04
C TRP A 94 -1.94 -8.16 -18.38
N TYR A 95 -1.31 -7.02 -18.64
CA TYR A 95 -0.55 -6.73 -19.87
C TYR A 95 0.69 -7.62 -20.06
N THR A 96 1.17 -8.27 -19.00
CA THR A 96 2.30 -9.20 -19.03
C THR A 96 1.88 -10.65 -19.25
N TRP A 97 0.57 -10.92 -19.24
CA TRP A 97 0.07 -12.29 -19.29
C TRP A 97 0.10 -12.82 -20.71
N VAL A 98 0.49 -14.08 -20.85
CA VAL A 98 0.59 -14.75 -22.15
C VAL A 98 -0.34 -15.94 -22.17
N LEU A 99 -1.14 -16.04 -23.23
CA LEU A 99 -2.06 -17.15 -23.44
C LEU A 99 -1.46 -18.14 -24.42
N ASP A 100 -1.37 -19.41 -24.02
CA ASP A 100 -1.13 -20.51 -24.94
C ASP A 100 -2.45 -20.91 -25.58
N TRP A 101 -2.66 -20.48 -26.82
CA TRP A 101 -3.88 -20.79 -27.56
C TRP A 101 -4.02 -22.29 -27.86
N GLY A 102 -2.92 -23.00 -28.11
CA GLY A 102 -2.94 -24.43 -28.39
C GLY A 102 -3.39 -25.22 -27.17
N ALA A 103 -2.71 -25.02 -26.04
CA ALA A 103 -3.06 -25.64 -24.76
C ALA A 103 -4.49 -25.27 -24.32
N LYS A 104 -4.97 -24.07 -24.67
CA LYS A 104 -6.35 -23.66 -24.39
C LYS A 104 -7.36 -24.46 -25.21
N GLN A 105 -7.16 -24.62 -26.52
CA GLN A 105 -8.10 -25.38 -27.34
C GLN A 105 -8.12 -26.85 -26.94
N GLU A 106 -6.94 -27.43 -26.67
CA GLU A 106 -6.80 -28.80 -26.17
C GLU A 106 -7.56 -29.00 -24.85
N ALA A 107 -7.34 -28.12 -23.86
CA ALA A 107 -8.03 -28.17 -22.57
C ALA A 107 -9.56 -27.99 -22.69
N LEU A 108 -10.04 -27.39 -23.78
CA LEU A 108 -11.47 -27.20 -24.07
C LEU A 108 -12.05 -28.29 -24.99
N GLY A 109 -11.25 -29.26 -25.43
CA GLY A 109 -11.69 -30.33 -26.34
C GLY A 109 -12.02 -29.84 -27.76
N ARG A 110 -11.50 -28.68 -28.15
CA ARG A 110 -11.69 -28.09 -29.48
C ARG A 110 -10.47 -28.46 -30.32
N LYS A 111 -10.70 -29.27 -31.36
CA LYS A 111 -9.67 -29.61 -32.37
C LYS A 111 -9.58 -28.51 -33.42
#